data_AF-A0A1M6MVY3-F1
#
_entry.id   AF-A0A1M6MVY3-F1
#
_cell.length_a   1.000
_cell.length_b   1.000
_cell.length_c   1.000
_cell.angle_alpha   90.00
_cell.angle_beta   90.00
_cell.angle_gamma   90.00
#
_symmetry.space_group_name_H-M   'P 1'
#
loop_
_entity.id
_entity.type
_entity.pdbx_description
1 polymer ?
#
loop_
_entity_poly.entity_id
_entity_poly.type
_entity_poly.pdbx_seq_one_letter_code
_entity_poly.pdbx_strand_id
1 'polypeptide(L)'
;MQVALTSSKKLQEYHLAFSSGDGYNVTDITKYLQDEVRYLNDNAIQMTATVRLGRRGQMVLPAEVRRALAVKEGDELLIAVWPGGKATMIRKPRSFAEALAGLYGHLWKGIDPLIYQKTERETWES
;
A
#
# COMPACT_ATOMS: atom_id res chain seq x y z
N MET A 1 5.27 -20.75 -12.18
CA MET A 1 6.41 -20.10 -11.48
C MET A 1 7.13 -19.06 -12.33
N GLN A 2 7.35 -19.32 -13.64
CA GLN A 2 8.04 -18.39 -14.54
C GLN A 2 7.29 -17.07 -14.82
N VAL A 3 5.95 -17.09 -14.92
CA VAL A 3 5.13 -15.89 -15.22
C VAL A 3 5.17 -14.84 -14.09
N ALA A 4 5.18 -15.26 -12.83
CA ALA A 4 5.19 -14.36 -11.67
C ALA A 4 6.52 -13.59 -11.52
N LEU A 5 7.64 -14.23 -11.86
CA LEU A 5 8.97 -13.61 -11.83
C LEU A 5 9.14 -12.58 -12.96
N THR A 6 8.53 -12.82 -14.12
CA THR A 6 8.56 -11.88 -15.25
C THR A 6 7.76 -10.62 -14.96
N SER A 7 6.58 -10.73 -14.35
CA SER A 7 5.76 -9.56 -13.97
C SER A 7 6.41 -8.72 -12.88
N SER A 8 7.05 -9.35 -11.88
CA SER A 8 7.78 -8.65 -10.82
C SER A 8 8.98 -7.84 -11.35
N LYS A 9 9.75 -8.39 -12.30
CA LYS A 9 10.84 -7.66 -12.97
C LYS A 9 10.34 -6.47 -13.78
N LYS A 10 9.25 -6.65 -14.53
CA LYS A 10 8.68 -5.59 -15.36
C LYS A 10 8.14 -4.43 -14.51
N LEU A 11 7.49 -4.73 -13.39
CA LEU A 11 7.05 -3.72 -12.42
C LEU A 11 8.23 -2.97 -11.79
N GLN A 12 9.36 -3.65 -11.53
CA GLN A 12 10.58 -2.99 -11.05
C GLN A 12 11.20 -2.06 -12.11
N GLU A 13 11.22 -2.47 -13.38
CA GLU A 13 11.66 -1.62 -14.49
C GLU A 13 10.76 -0.39 -14.66
N TYR A 14 9.44 -0.55 -14.54
CA TYR A 14 8.50 0.58 -14.55
C TYR A 14 8.69 1.51 -13.35
N HIS A 15 8.99 1.00 -12.15
CA HIS A 15 9.27 1.81 -10.97
C HIS A 15 10.61 2.58 -11.07
N LEU A 16 11.62 1.95 -11.67
CA LEU A 16 12.91 2.57 -12.00
C LEU A 16 12.75 3.68 -13.06
N ALA A 17 11.95 3.43 -14.10
CA ALA A 17 11.59 4.44 -15.08
C ALA A 17 10.82 5.58 -14.42
N PHE A 18 9.79 5.29 -13.62
CA PHE A 18 8.97 6.29 -12.91
C PHE A 18 9.82 7.27 -12.08
N SER A 19 10.94 6.79 -11.53
CA SER A 19 11.86 7.57 -10.70
C SER A 19 12.84 8.46 -11.49
N SER A 20 13.00 8.26 -12.80
CA SER A 20 13.98 8.96 -13.65
C SER A 20 13.45 10.19 -14.37
N GLY A 21 12.14 10.45 -14.35
CA GLY A 21 11.56 11.76 -14.73
C GLY A 21 11.49 12.08 -16.24
N ASP A 22 11.77 11.14 -17.12
CA ASP A 22 11.66 11.36 -18.57
C ASP A 22 10.22 11.10 -19.07
N GLY A 23 9.65 12.12 -19.72
CA GLY A 23 8.32 12.23 -20.36
C GLY A 23 7.41 11.00 -20.42
N TYR A 24 6.27 11.06 -19.72
CA TYR A 24 5.24 10.03 -19.76
C TYR A 24 4.08 10.38 -20.69
N ASN A 25 3.66 9.41 -21.51
CA ASN A 25 2.37 9.42 -22.18
C ASN A 25 1.30 8.82 -21.23
N VAL A 26 0.11 9.41 -21.16
CA VAL A 26 -1.03 8.96 -20.32
C VAL A 26 -1.36 7.48 -20.54
N THR A 27 -1.07 6.95 -21.73
CA THR A 27 -1.27 5.53 -22.08
C THR A 27 -0.39 4.57 -21.28
N ASP A 28 0.82 5.00 -20.87
CA ASP A 28 1.74 4.16 -20.10
C ASP A 28 1.33 4.07 -18.61
N ILE A 29 0.80 5.17 -18.06
CA ILE A 29 0.27 5.20 -16.69
C ILE A 29 -0.99 4.34 -16.58
N THR A 30 -1.91 4.45 -17.55
CA THR A 30 -3.14 3.64 -17.55
C THR A 30 -2.84 2.16 -17.72
N LYS A 31 -1.86 1.79 -18.54
CA LYS A 31 -1.42 0.40 -18.69
C LYS A 31 -0.74 -0.14 -17.43
N TYR A 32 0.13 0.67 -16.79
CA TYR A 32 0.75 0.31 -15.51
C TYR A 32 -0.29 0.05 -14.42
N LEU A 33 -1.26 0.96 -14.26
CA LEU A 33 -2.34 0.80 -13.28
C LEU A 33 -3.23 -0.40 -13.60
N GLN A 34 -3.51 -0.66 -14.88
CA GLN A 34 -4.28 -1.84 -15.30
C GLN A 34 -3.52 -3.14 -15.04
N ASP A 35 -2.22 -3.19 -15.31
CA ASP A 35 -1.39 -4.37 -15.07
C ASP A 35 -1.13 -4.59 -13.57
N GLU A 36 -1.04 -3.54 -12.76
CA GLU A 36 -0.95 -3.61 -11.29
C GLU A 36 -2.28 -4.07 -10.68
N VAL A 37 -3.41 -3.50 -11.11
CA VAL A 37 -4.74 -3.97 -10.72
C VAL A 37 -4.96 -5.42 -11.16
N ARG A 38 -4.48 -5.81 -12.34
CA ARG A 38 -4.51 -7.19 -12.83
C ARG A 38 -3.63 -8.10 -11.99
N TYR A 39 -2.43 -7.68 -11.61
CA TYR A 39 -1.55 -8.46 -10.72
C TYR A 39 -2.14 -8.63 -9.32
N LEU A 40 -2.80 -7.60 -8.78
CA LEU A 40 -3.54 -7.68 -7.53
C LEU A 40 -4.77 -8.58 -7.64
N ASN A 41 -5.43 -8.61 -8.80
CA ASN A 41 -6.58 -9.48 -9.07
C ASN A 41 -6.18 -10.96 -9.34
N ASP A 42 -5.09 -11.18 -10.06
CA ASP A 42 -4.57 -12.51 -10.41
C ASP A 42 -3.88 -13.19 -9.20
N ASN A 43 -3.39 -12.40 -8.23
CA ASN A 43 -3.09 -12.87 -6.86
C ASN A 43 -4.36 -12.87 -5.99
N ALA A 44 -5.41 -13.48 -6.52
CA ALA A 44 -6.71 -13.63 -5.90
C ALA A 44 -6.59 -14.00 -4.42
N ILE A 45 -7.47 -13.39 -3.60
CA ILE A 45 -7.56 -13.63 -2.16
C ILE A 45 -7.56 -15.15 -1.90
N GLN A 46 -6.42 -15.67 -1.44
CA GLN A 46 -6.31 -17.06 -1.00
C GLN A 46 -6.92 -17.13 0.41
N MET A 47 -8.02 -17.86 0.55
CA MET A 47 -8.57 -18.22 1.86
C MET A 47 -7.55 -19.10 2.58
N THR A 48 -6.71 -18.47 3.41
CA THR A 48 -5.54 -19.13 4.00
C THR A 48 -5.92 -19.94 5.24
N ALA A 49 -7.00 -19.54 5.94
CA ALA A 49 -7.51 -20.23 7.12
C ALA A 49 -8.97 -19.88 7.39
N THR A 50 -9.68 -20.80 8.06
CA THR A 50 -11.00 -20.55 8.66
C THR A 50 -10.83 -20.47 10.17
N VAL A 51 -11.41 -19.44 10.79
CA VAL A 51 -11.38 -19.23 12.24
C VAL A 51 -12.80 -19.13 12.77
N ARG A 52 -13.02 -19.66 13.98
CA ARG A 52 -14.29 -19.56 14.67
C ARG A 52 -14.20 -18.50 15.76
N LEU A 53 -15.18 -17.61 15.80
CA LEU A 53 -15.29 -16.63 16.87
C LEU A 53 -15.70 -17.30 18.16
N GLY A 54 -15.01 -16.93 19.24
CA GLY A 54 -15.42 -17.26 20.60
C GLY A 54 -16.63 -16.43 21.04
N ARG A 55 -17.15 -16.73 22.24
CA ARG A 55 -18.36 -16.09 22.78
C ARG A 55 -18.32 -14.56 22.85
N ARG A 56 -17.13 -13.96 22.94
CA ARG A 56 -16.92 -12.50 23.01
C ARG A 56 -16.52 -11.87 21.68
N GLY A 57 -16.69 -12.58 20.56
CA GLY A 57 -16.23 -12.11 19.25
C GLY A 57 -14.70 -12.08 19.08
N GLN A 58 -13.97 -12.78 19.93
CA GLN A 58 -12.52 -12.92 19.82
C GLN A 58 -12.16 -14.12 18.93
N MET A 59 -11.06 -14.00 18.20
CA MET A 59 -10.48 -15.10 17.42
C MET A 59 -8.98 -15.20 17.69
N VAL A 60 -8.45 -16.41 17.53
CA VAL A 60 -7.00 -16.62 17.47
C VAL A 60 -6.52 -16.26 16.06
N LEU A 61 -5.50 -15.41 15.97
CA LEU A 61 -4.86 -15.12 14.69
C LEU A 61 -3.96 -16.29 14.27
N PRO A 62 -4.27 -17.00 13.16
CA PRO A 62 -3.53 -18.19 12.75
C PRO A 62 -2.04 -17.88 12.49
N ALA A 63 -1.17 -18.88 12.65
CA ALA A 63 0.28 -18.67 12.63
C ALA A 63 0.78 -18.15 11.28
N GLU A 64 0.21 -18.64 10.19
CA GLU A 64 0.45 -18.21 8.82
C GLU A 64 0.06 -16.74 8.60
N VAL A 65 -1.08 -16.31 9.15
CA VAL A 65 -1.51 -14.91 9.08
C VAL A 65 -0.59 -14.02 9.93
N ARG A 66 -0.20 -14.47 11.13
CA ARG A 66 0.76 -13.74 11.97
C ARG A 66 2.10 -13.51 11.26
N ARG A 67 2.63 -14.54 10.60
CA ARG A 67 3.87 -14.45 9.80
C ARG A 67 3.70 -13.51 8.61
N ALA A 68 2.59 -13.62 7.88
CA ALA A 68 2.33 -12.77 6.72
C ALA A 68 2.19 -11.28 7.10
N LEU A 69 1.59 -10.98 8.25
CA LEU A 69 1.46 -9.61 8.76
C LEU A 69 2.70 -9.12 9.53
N ALA A 70 3.71 -9.98 9.71
CA ALA A 70 4.90 -9.70 10.52
C ALA A 70 4.57 -9.12 11.91
N VAL A 71 3.55 -9.66 12.57
CA VAL A 71 3.07 -9.23 13.89
C VAL A 71 3.53 -10.17 14.99
N LYS A 72 3.85 -9.60 16.15
CA LYS A 72 4.19 -10.33 17.38
C LYS A 72 3.30 -9.90 18.54
N GLU A 73 3.47 -10.56 19.68
CA GLU A 73 2.79 -10.17 20.91
C GLU A 73 3.05 -8.69 21.25
N GLY A 74 1.99 -7.99 21.64
CA GLY A 74 2.01 -6.56 21.94
C GLY A 74 1.95 -5.63 20.72
N ASP A 75 2.02 -6.14 19.49
CA ASP A 75 1.71 -5.33 18.31
C ASP A 75 0.20 -5.11 18.21
N GLU A 76 -0.18 -3.92 17.74
CA GLU A 76 -1.56 -3.55 17.45
C GLU A 76 -1.87 -3.74 15.95
N LEU A 77 -3.15 -3.97 15.63
CA LEU A 77 -3.66 -4.05 14.25
C LEU A 77 -4.65 -2.92 14.00
N LEU A 78 -4.61 -2.35 12.80
CA LEU A 78 -5.67 -1.50 12.27
C LEU A 78 -6.63 -2.38 11.47
N ILE A 79 -7.93 -2.15 11.65
CA ILE A 79 -8.99 -2.88 10.94
C ILE A 79 -9.81 -1.87 10.16
N ALA A 80 -9.85 -2.02 8.83
CA ALA A 80 -10.72 -1.25 7.94
C ALA A 80 -11.89 -2.13 7.49
N VAL A 81 -13.11 -1.62 7.63
CA VAL A 81 -14.33 -2.30 7.16
C VAL A 81 -14.77 -1.66 5.85
N TRP A 82 -14.95 -2.48 4.84
CA TRP A 82 -15.41 -2.09 3.51
C TRP A 82 -16.89 -2.44 3.32
N PRO A 83 -17.60 -1.76 2.41
CA PRO A 83 -18.93 -2.18 1.97
C PRO A 83 -18.94 -3.67 1.55
N GLY A 84 -20.05 -4.36 1.81
CA GLY A 84 -20.17 -5.79 1.50
C GLY A 84 -19.57 -6.73 2.56
N GLY A 85 -19.26 -6.23 3.76
CA GLY A 85 -18.90 -7.09 4.90
C GLY A 85 -17.46 -7.61 4.88
N LYS A 86 -16.57 -6.96 4.11
CA LYS A 86 -15.15 -7.30 4.05
C LYS A 86 -14.36 -6.45 5.05
N ALA A 87 -13.48 -7.08 5.83
CA ALA A 87 -12.50 -6.39 6.65
C ALA A 87 -11.09 -6.58 6.09
N THR A 88 -10.25 -5.56 6.20
CA THR A 88 -8.80 -5.64 5.96
C THR A 88 -8.07 -5.34 7.26
N MET A 89 -7.08 -6.15 7.58
CA MET A 89 -6.24 -5.97 8.77
C MET A 89 -4.82 -5.66 8.33
N ILE A 90 -4.24 -4.62 8.93
CA ILE A 90 -2.83 -4.26 8.73
C ILE A 90 -2.16 -4.05 10.09
N ARG A 91 -0.85 -4.27 10.15
CA ARG A 91 -0.07 -3.94 11.35
C ARG A 91 -0.09 -2.43 11.57
N LYS A 92 -0.42 -1.99 12.79
CA LYS A 92 -0.32 -0.58 13.18
C LYS A 92 1.17 -0.24 13.35
N PRO A 93 1.69 0.79 12.66
CA PRO A 93 3.04 1.25 12.91
C PRO A 93 3.14 1.83 14.32
N ARG A 94 4.29 1.62 14.98
CA ARG A 94 4.55 2.19 16.32
C ARG A 94 4.57 3.71 16.30
N SER A 95 5.07 4.28 15.20
CA SER A 95 5.06 5.71 14.91
C SER A 95 4.65 5.90 13.45
N PHE A 96 3.53 6.59 13.23
CA PHE A 96 3.13 6.96 11.87
C PHE A 96 4.11 7.94 11.23
N ALA A 97 4.69 8.85 12.02
CA ALA A 97 5.69 9.79 11.55
C ALA A 97 6.92 9.08 11.00
N GLU A 98 7.45 8.09 11.74
CA GLU A 98 8.59 7.29 11.27
C GLU A 98 8.23 6.41 10.08
N ALA A 99 7.04 5.78 10.10
CA ALA A 99 6.60 4.90 9.02
C ALA A 99 6.34 5.64 7.70
N LEU A 100 5.97 6.92 7.76
CA LEU A 100 5.70 7.77 6.59
C LEU A 100 6.88 8.68 6.23
N ALA A 101 7.92 8.75 7.06
CA ALA A 101 9.07 9.63 6.82
C ALA A 101 9.74 9.30 5.48
N GLY A 102 9.87 10.32 4.62
CA GLY A 102 10.50 10.18 3.29
C GLY A 102 9.66 9.42 2.27
N LEU A 103 8.47 8.93 2.64
CA LEU A 103 7.56 8.30 1.70
C LEU A 103 7.14 9.32 0.64
N TYR A 104 7.13 8.91 -0.63
CA TYR A 104 6.84 9.76 -1.78
C TYR A 104 7.78 10.97 -1.97
N GLY A 105 8.98 10.98 -1.37
CA GLY A 105 9.93 12.09 -1.53
C GLY A 105 10.29 12.44 -2.98
N HIS A 106 10.16 11.49 -3.91
CA HIS A 106 10.37 11.73 -5.34
C HIS A 106 9.33 12.68 -5.97
N LEU A 107 8.09 12.71 -5.46
CA LEU A 107 7.05 13.64 -5.92
C LEU A 107 7.40 15.09 -5.60
N TRP A 108 8.23 15.31 -4.58
CA TRP A 108 8.62 16.62 -4.09
C TRP A 108 9.96 17.11 -4.65
N LYS A 109 10.57 16.37 -5.60
CA LYS A 109 11.81 16.81 -6.26
C LYS A 109 11.57 18.09 -7.05
N GLY A 110 12.40 19.11 -6.81
CA GLY A 110 12.32 20.40 -7.51
C GLY A 110 11.21 21.32 -7.01
N ILE A 111 10.44 20.91 -6.00
CA ILE A 111 9.47 21.75 -5.30
C ILE A 111 10.09 22.18 -3.98
N ASP A 112 10.19 23.49 -3.73
CA ASP A 112 10.53 24.00 -2.41
C ASP A 112 9.30 23.86 -1.49
N PRO A 113 9.36 23.01 -0.44
CA PRO A 113 8.21 22.75 0.41
C PRO A 113 7.73 24.00 1.16
N LEU A 114 8.63 24.94 1.49
CA LEU A 114 8.28 26.15 2.23
C LEU A 114 7.53 27.14 1.31
N ILE A 115 7.98 27.27 0.06
CA ILE A 115 7.29 28.11 -0.93
C ILE A 115 5.92 27.52 -1.23
N TYR A 116 5.84 26.21 -1.51
CA TYR A 116 4.57 25.54 -1.81
C TYR A 116 3.57 25.67 -0.65
N GLN A 117 4.00 25.41 0.58
CA GLN A 117 3.14 25.54 1.76
C GLN A 117 2.62 26.98 1.94
N LYS A 118 3.49 27.99 1.71
CA LYS A 118 3.10 29.39 1.84
C LYS A 118 2.01 29.76 0.83
N THR A 119 2.20 29.39 -0.43
CA THR A 119 1.21 29.64 -1.49
C THR A 119 -0.13 28.98 -1.18
N GLU A 120 -0.13 27.72 -0.74
CA GLU A 120 -1.36 27.03 -0.34
C GLU A 120 -2.06 27.69 0.85
N ARG A 121 -1.33 28.30 1.80
CA ARG A 121 -1.96 29.04 2.91
C ARG A 121 -2.62 30.32 2.43
N GLU A 122 -1.94 31.08 1.58
CA GLU A 122 -2.44 32.35 1.06
C GLU A 122 -3.71 32.16 0.20
N THR A 123 -3.83 31.06 -0.54
CA THR A 123 -5.02 30.76 -1.37
C THR A 123 -6.25 30.34 -0.56
N TRP A 124 -6.08 29.90 0.68
CA TRP A 124 -7.20 29.51 1.55
C TRP A 124 -7.74 30.69 2.38
N GLU A 125 -6.94 31.75 2.51
CA GLU A 125 -7.31 32.99 3.21
C GLU A 125 -7.97 34.03 2.27
N SER A 126 -8.08 33.74 0.96
CA SER A 126 -8.77 34.56 -0.06
C SER A 126 -10.17 34.07 -0.39
#